data_AF-A0A1B8R4J3-F1
#
_entry.id   AF-A0A1B8R4J3-F1
#
_cell.length_a   1.000
_cell.length_b   1.000
_cell.length_c   1.000
_cell.angle_alpha   90.00
_cell.angle_beta   90.00
_cell.angle_gamma   90.00
#
_symmetry.space_group_name_H-M   'P 1'
#
loop_
_entity.id
_entity.type
_entity.pdbx_description
1 polymer ?
#
loop_
_entity_poly.entity_id
_entity_poly.type
_entity_poly.pdbx_seq_one_letter_code
_entity_poly.pdbx_strand_id
1 'polypeptide(L)' 'MVLFPSRRRHFYGCGACDTDELFRRDSPARTSNDEITLYKAVGTALADLAAATMVYEAALIAG' A
#
# COMPACT_ATOMS: atom_id res chain seq x y z
N MET A 1 -0.03 2.78 11.15
CA MET A 1 0.11 1.69 12.14
C MET A 1 0.92 0.58 11.51
N VAL A 2 2.17 0.38 11.90
CA VAL A 2 2.95 -0.81 11.53
C VAL A 2 3.31 -1.51 12.84
N LEU A 3 2.67 -2.64 13.11
CA LEU A 3 2.96 -3.48 14.25
C LEU A 3 4.23 -4.27 13.92
N PHE A 4 5.37 -3.85 14.49
CA PHE A 4 6.61 -4.61 14.45
C PHE A 4 6.75 -5.39 15.77
N PRO A 5 6.50 -6.71 15.81
CA PRO A 5 6.95 -7.52 16.92
C PRO A 5 8.46 -7.77 16.79
N SER A 6 9.21 -7.29 17.78
CA SER A 6 10.65 -7.51 17.95
C SER A 6 11.03 -8.99 17.81
N ARG A 7 11.74 -9.39 16.74
CA ARG A 7 12.88 -10.33 16.76
C ARG A 7 13.49 -10.54 15.36
N ARG A 8 14.82 -10.29 15.31
CA ARG A 8 15.83 -10.76 14.33
C ARG A 8 15.76 -10.19 12.91
N ARG A 9 16.78 -9.38 12.60
CA ARG A 9 17.12 -8.86 11.27
C ARG A 9 17.67 -9.99 10.39
N HIS A 10 16.85 -10.53 9.50
CA HIS A 10 17.29 -11.13 8.24
C HIS A 10 16.25 -10.72 7.19
N PHE A 11 16.48 -9.57 6.55
CA PHE A 11 15.65 -9.10 5.45
C PHE A 11 16.07 -9.85 4.19
N TYR A 12 15.30 -10.86 3.80
CA TYR A 12 15.32 -11.37 2.43
C TYR A 12 14.59 -10.34 1.55
N GLY A 13 15.34 -9.68 0.66
CA GLY A 13 14.83 -8.57 -0.14
C GLY A 13 14.00 -9.05 -1.32
N CYS A 14 12.70 -8.75 -1.30
CA CYS A 14 12.01 -8.34 -2.52
C CYS A 14 12.38 -6.86 -2.73
N GLY A 15 12.87 -6.51 -3.93
CA GLY A 15 13.32 -5.15 -4.25
C GLY A 15 12.21 -4.13 -3.97
N ALA A 16 12.60 -2.89 -3.65
CA ALA A 16 11.63 -1.82 -3.44
C ALA A 16 10.79 -1.62 -4.72
N CYS A 17 9.57 -2.13 -4.71
CA CYS A 17 8.62 -2.03 -5.80
C CYS A 17 7.64 -0.89 -5.53
N ASP A 18 7.33 -0.11 -6.56
CA ASP A 18 6.31 0.92 -6.48
C ASP A 18 4.93 0.30 -6.28
N THR A 19 4.06 1.01 -5.55
CA THR A 19 2.72 0.50 -5.21
C THR A 19 1.86 0.29 -6.48
N ASP A 20 2.05 1.09 -7.53
CA ASP A 20 1.35 0.93 -8.81
C ASP A 20 1.73 -0.39 -9.52
N GLU A 21 3.00 -0.78 -9.49
CA GLU A 21 3.47 -2.06 -10.06
C GLU A 21 2.93 -3.26 -9.28
N LEU A 22 2.81 -3.13 -7.95
CA LEU A 22 2.19 -4.16 -7.12
C LEU A 22 0.72 -4.34 -7.48
N PHE A 23 -0.02 -3.24 -7.69
CA PHE A 23 -1.42 -3.30 -8.10
C PHE A 23 -1.61 -3.85 -9.51
N ARG A 24 -0.67 -3.58 -10.42
CA ARG A 24 -0.67 -4.12 -11.79
C ARG A 24 -0.16 -5.55 -11.90
N ARG A 25 0.39 -6.10 -10.80
CA ARG A 25 1.07 -7.40 -10.73
C ARG A 25 2.36 -7.47 -11.56
N ASP A 26 2.94 -6.32 -11.86
CA ASP A 26 4.22 -6.21 -12.58
C ASP A 26 5.41 -6.48 -11.65
N SER A 27 5.22 -6.33 -10.33
CA SER A 27 6.19 -6.66 -9.30
C SER A 27 5.68 -7.78 -8.38
N PRO A 28 6.54 -8.76 -8.00
CA PRO A 28 6.13 -9.86 -7.13
C PRO A 28 5.74 -9.34 -5.74
N ALA A 29 4.51 -9.66 -5.34
CA ALA A 29 4.01 -9.45 -3.98
C ALA A 29 4.71 -10.39 -2.98
N ARG A 30 4.24 -10.44 -1.73
CA ARG A 30 4.77 -11.37 -0.71
C ARG A 30 4.82 -12.81 -1.25
N THR A 31 6.02 -13.40 -1.28
CA THR A 31 6.26 -14.73 -1.86
C THR A 31 6.41 -15.84 -0.82
N SER A 32 6.67 -15.49 0.45
CA SER A 32 6.85 -16.45 1.54
C SER A 32 6.16 -16.01 2.84
N ASN A 33 5.81 -16.98 3.67
CA ASN A 33 5.25 -16.74 5.01
C ASN A 33 6.30 -16.23 6.02
N ASP A 34 7.59 -16.43 5.76
CA ASP A 34 8.67 -15.93 6.62
C ASP A 34 9.11 -14.50 6.27
N GLU A 35 8.62 -13.94 5.16
CA GLU A 35 8.92 -12.57 4.74
C GLU A 35 8.10 -11.54 5.53
N ILE A 36 8.76 -10.44 5.89
CA ILE A 36 8.13 -9.26 6.50
C ILE A 36 7.81 -8.25 5.40
N THR A 37 6.53 -7.97 5.18
CA THR A 37 6.09 -6.93 4.23
C THR A 37 6.05 -5.57 4.94
N LEU A 38 6.74 -4.57 4.39
CA LEU A 38 6.71 -3.20 4.88
C LEU A 38 6.05 -2.30 3.85
N TYR A 39 4.88 -1.74 4.19
CA TYR A 39 4.29 -0.65 3.43
C TYR A 39 4.71 0.69 4.02
N LYS A 40 5.40 1.50 3.21
CA LYS A 40 5.77 2.88 3.55
C LYS A 40 5.00 3.83 2.65
N ALA A 41 4.07 4.57 3.23
CA ALA A 41 3.35 5.65 2.54
C ALA A 41 3.83 7.01 3.03
N VAL A 42 4.02 7.94 2.09
CA VAL A 42 4.12 9.39 2.35
C VAL A 42 2.79 10.09 2.06
N GLY A 43 1.84 9.39 1.43
CA GLY A 43 0.60 9.96 0.89
C GLY A 43 0.80 10.36 -0.56
N THR A 44 -0.12 9.99 -1.45
CA THR A 44 -0.10 10.39 -2.86
C THR A 44 -1.31 11.29 -3.12
N ALA A 45 -1.14 12.32 -3.97
CA ALA A 45 -2.26 13.19 -4.36
C ALA A 45 -3.41 12.42 -5.03
N LEU A 46 -3.13 11.25 -5.62
CA LEU A 46 -4.14 10.35 -6.19
C LEU A 46 -5.08 9.76 -5.13
N ALA A 47 -4.58 9.43 -3.94
CA ALA A 47 -5.41 8.94 -2.85
C ALA A 47 -6.41 10.01 -2.39
N ASP A 48 -5.95 11.25 -2.29
CA ASP A 48 -6.78 12.39 -1.89
C ASP A 48 -7.80 12.75 -2.98
N LEU A 49 -7.41 12.71 -4.26
CA LEU A 49 -8.33 12.92 -5.39
C LEU A 49 -9.43 11.86 -5.42
N ALA A 50 -9.09 10.58 -5.26
CA ALA A 50 -10.07 9.50 -5.22
C ALA A 50 -11.05 9.67 -4.05
N ALA A 51 -10.55 10.06 -2.87
CA ALA A 51 -11.39 10.36 -1.71
C ALA A 51 -12.33 11.54 -1.98
N ALA A 52 -11.83 12.63 -2.57
CA ALA A 52 -12.63 13.79 -2.92
C ALA A 52 -13.74 13.46 -3.92
N THR A 53 -13.43 12.67 -4.97
CA THR A 53 -14.43 12.21 -5.94
C THR A 53 -15.49 11.33 -5.28
N MET A 54 -15.09 10.37 -4.44
CA MET A 54 -16.05 9.51 -3.73
C MET A 54 -17.00 10.32 -2.84
N VAL A 55 -16.48 11.32 -2.12
CA VAL A 55 -17.30 12.21 -1.29
C VAL A 55 -18.21 13.10 -2.14
N TYR A 56 -17.69 13.66 -3.23
CA TYR A 56 -18.45 14.51 -4.15
C TYR A 56 -19.61 13.74 -4.80
N GLU A 57 -19.36 12.52 -5.30
CA GLU A 57 -20.38 11.66 -5.88
C GLU A 57 -21.42 11.22 -4.84
N ALA A 58 -20.98 10.84 -3.63
CA ALA A 58 -21.88 10.50 -2.55
C ALA A 58 -22.77 11.68 -2.13
N ALA A 59 -22.21 12.90 -2.09
CA ALA A 59 -22.97 14.12 -1.80
C ALA A 59 -23.99 14.43 -2.92
N LEU A 60 -23.62 14.26 -4.18
CA LEU A 60 -24.51 14.46 -5.33
C LEU A 60 -25.72 13.49 -5.30
N ILE A 61 -25.50 12.25 -4.84
CA ILE A 61 -26.57 11.25 -4.68
C ILE A 61 -27.43 11.55 -3.45
N ALA A 62 -26.85 12.11 -2.39
CA ALA A 62 -27.52 12.37 -1.12
C ALA A 62 -28.39 13.65 -1.11
N GLY A 63 -28.13 14.62 -1.99
CA GLY A 63 -28.90 15.87 -2.14
C GLY A 63 -28.30 17.05 -1.40
#